data_AF-A0A350KN27-F1
#
_entry.id   AF-A0A350KN27-F1
#
_cell.length_a   1.000
_cell.length_b   1.000
_cell.length_c   1.000
_cell.angle_alpha   90.00
_cell.angle_beta   90.00
_cell.angle_gamma   90.00
#
_symmetry.space_group_name_H-M   'P 1'
#
loop_
_entity.id
_entity.type
_entity.pdbx_description
1 polymer ?
#
loop_
_entity_poly.entity_id
_entity_poly.type
_entity_poly.pdbx_seq_one_letter_code
_entity_poly.pdbx_strand_id
1 'polypeptide(L)' 'NGKMDLTAAEGLADLVDAETEQQRKQALRQMGGALAKKYEDWHDRLKHLLAWMEAYIDFPEEEIPD' A
#
# COMPACT_ATOMS: atom_id res chain seq x y z
N ASN A 1 15.30 -4.70 11.56
CA ASN A 1 14.47 -5.93 11.45
C ASN A 1 13.35 -5.78 10.41
N GLY A 2 13.65 -5.39 9.16
CA GLY A 2 12.66 -5.22 8.08
C GLY A 2 12.45 -6.48 7.24
N LYS A 3 12.27 -7.64 7.89
CA LYS A 3 12.08 -8.92 7.18
C LYS A 3 10.62 -9.17 6.78
N MET A 4 9.69 -8.39 7.32
CA MET A 4 8.25 -8.55 7.16
C MET A 4 7.57 -7.21 7.46
N ASP A 5 6.65 -6.76 6.58
CA ASP A 5 5.80 -5.59 6.85
C ASP A 5 4.64 -5.96 7.79
N LEU A 6 3.94 -4.94 8.31
CA LEU A 6 2.84 -5.15 9.26
C LEU A 6 1.70 -5.99 8.67
N THR A 7 1.33 -5.75 7.41
CA THR A 7 0.25 -6.50 6.76
C THR A 7 0.63 -7.97 6.60
N ALA A 8 1.91 -8.24 6.32
CA ALA A 8 2.42 -9.60 6.22
C ALA A 8 2.47 -10.32 7.59
N ALA A 9 2.80 -9.60 8.66
CA ALA A 9 2.79 -10.13 10.02
C ALA A 9 1.37 -10.47 10.50
N GLU A 10 0.40 -9.60 10.21
CA GLU A 10 -1.03 -9.86 10.46
C GLU A 10 -1.51 -11.06 9.64
N GLY A 11 -1.14 -11.14 8.36
CA GLY A 11 -1.48 -12.28 7.51
C GLY A 11 -0.93 -13.61 8.01
N LEU A 12 0.22 -13.62 8.71
CA LEU A 12 0.73 -14.82 9.37
C LEU A 12 -0.10 -15.20 10.60
N ALA A 13 -0.52 -14.24 11.42
CA ALA A 13 -1.38 -14.48 12.58
C ALA A 13 -2.75 -15.03 12.14
N ASP A 14 -3.38 -14.37 11.16
CA ASP A 14 -4.64 -14.82 10.56
C ASP A 14 -4.55 -16.21 9.94
N LEU A 15 -3.37 -16.60 9.44
CA LEU A 15 -3.14 -17.93 8.88
C LEU A 15 -3.14 -19.01 9.97
N VAL A 16 -2.55 -18.71 11.13
CA VAL A 16 -2.54 -19.61 12.29
C VAL A 16 -3.96 -19.80 12.83
N ASP A 17 -4.77 -18.74 12.84
CA ASP A 17 -6.13 -18.74 13.38
C ASP A 17 -7.21 -19.15 12.34
N ALA A 18 -6.84 -19.49 11.10
CA ALA A 18 -7.79 -19.77 10.04
C ALA A 18 -8.58 -21.09 10.25
N GLU A 19 -9.89 -20.98 10.43
CA GLU A 19 -10.81 -22.12 10.60
C GLU A 19 -11.40 -22.63 9.27
N THR A 20 -11.40 -21.78 8.24
CA THR A 20 -11.97 -22.09 6.92
C THR A 20 -10.93 -21.98 5.81
N GLU A 21 -11.17 -22.70 4.71
CA GLU A 21 -10.34 -22.62 3.51
C GLU A 21 -10.26 -21.20 2.93
N GLN A 22 -11.34 -20.43 3.04
CA GLN A 22 -11.37 -19.05 2.54
C GLN A 22 -10.55 -18.10 3.41
N GLN A 23 -10.59 -18.25 4.74
CA GLN A 23 -9.71 -17.51 5.65
C GLN A 23 -8.24 -17.84 5.37
N ARG A 24 -7.90 -19.13 5.21
CA ARG A 24 -6.53 -19.55 4.88
C ARG A 24 -6.03 -18.91 3.58
N LYS A 25 -6.86 -18.93 2.53
CA LYS A 25 -6.53 -18.28 1.23
C LYS A 25 -6.35 -16.78 1.38
N GLN A 26 -7.20 -16.12 2.18
CA GLN A 26 -7.08 -14.68 2.42
C GLN A 26 -5.80 -14.34 3.18
N ALA A 27 -5.52 -15.05 4.27
CA ALA A 27 -4.32 -14.87 5.09
C ALA A 27 -3.04 -15.07 4.27
N LEU A 28 -2.98 -16.11 3.42
CA LEU A 28 -1.87 -16.34 2.50
C LEU A 28 -1.67 -15.19 1.49
N ARG A 29 -2.75 -14.62 0.95
CA ARG A 29 -2.65 -13.46 0.04
C ARG A 29 -2.10 -12.23 0.76
N GLN A 30 -2.54 -12.01 2.00
CA GLN A 30 -2.10 -10.87 2.81
C GLN A 30 -0.64 -11.03 3.27
N MET A 31 -0.25 -12.21 3.74
CA MET A 31 1.14 -12.58 4.04
C MET A 31 2.05 -12.43 2.80
N GLY A 32 1.51 -12.71 1.61
CA GLY A 32 2.19 -12.51 0.33
C GLY A 32 2.30 -11.05 -0.13
N GLY A 33 1.87 -10.07 0.69
CA GLY A 33 2.03 -8.64 0.40
C GLY A 33 1.00 -8.05 -0.57
N ALA A 34 -0.08 -8.78 -0.88
CA ALA A 34 -1.11 -8.27 -1.81
C ALA A 34 -1.74 -6.95 -1.32
N LEU A 35 -1.90 -6.80 0.00
CA LEU A 35 -2.45 -5.61 0.61
C LEU A 35 -1.42 -4.47 0.68
N ALA A 36 -0.19 -4.77 1.11
CA ALA A 36 0.93 -3.82 1.10
C ALA A 36 1.12 -3.17 -0.29
N LYS A 37 1.19 -3.98 -1.35
CA LYS A 37 1.34 -3.49 -2.72
C LYS A 37 0.22 -2.53 -3.15
N LYS A 38 -1.01 -2.80 -2.71
CA LYS A 38 -2.16 -1.95 -3.03
C LYS A 38 -2.08 -0.60 -2.31
N TYR A 39 -1.63 -0.59 -1.06
CA TYR A 39 -1.39 0.63 -0.31
C TYR A 39 -0.22 1.44 -0.89
N GLU A 40 0.86 0.78 -1.32
CA GLU A 40 2.00 1.43 -1.97
C GLU A 40 1.57 2.14 -3.27
N ASP A 41 0.79 1.48 -4.14
CA ASP A 41 0.26 2.10 -5.36
C ASP A 41 -0.55 3.37 -5.06
N TRP A 42 -1.47 3.28 -4.10
CA TRP A 42 -2.26 4.44 -3.70
C TRP A 42 -1.42 5.56 -3.11
N HIS A 43 -0.45 5.21 -2.27
CA HIS A 43 0.46 6.16 -1.66
C HIS A 43 1.30 6.88 -2.73
N ASP A 44 1.83 6.17 -3.71
CA ASP A 44 2.62 6.77 -4.79
C ASP A 44 1.79 7.73 -5.65
N ARG A 45 0.55 7.35 -5.98
CA ARG A 45 -0.38 8.22 -6.70
C ARG A 45 -0.73 9.48 -5.92
N LEU A 46 -0.99 9.35 -4.62
CA LEU A 46 -1.29 10.50 -3.76
C LEU A 46 -0.08 11.42 -3.60
N LYS A 47 1.13 10.87 -3.44
CA LYS A 47 2.37 11.65 -3.40
C LYS A 47 2.58 12.44 -4.68
N HIS A 48 2.36 11.82 -5.83
CA HIS A 48 2.49 12.50 -7.12
C HIS A 48 1.50 13.67 -7.25
N LEU A 49 0.22 13.44 -6.91
CA LEU A 49 -0.79 14.51 -6.89
C LEU A 49 -0.45 15.63 -5.91
N LEU A 50 0.09 15.29 -4.74
CA LEU A 50 0.52 16.27 -3.74
C LEU A 50 1.67 17.12 -4.28
N ALA A 51 2.68 16.50 -4.88
CA ALA A 51 3.80 17.21 -5.48
C ALA A 51 3.33 18.14 -6.61
N TRP A 52 2.37 17.70 -7.42
CA TRP A 52 1.80 18.50 -8.50
C TRP A 52 1.01 19.71 -7.96
N MET A 53 0.22 19.52 -6.91
CA MET A 53 -0.49 20.61 -6.24
C MET A 53 0.47 21.62 -5.59
N GLU A 54 1.54 21.14 -4.94
CA GLU A 54 2.55 22.01 -4.33
C GLU A 54 3.23 22.88 -5.40
N ALA A 55 3.64 22.27 -6.52
CA ALA A 55 4.22 23.00 -7.64
C ALA A 55 3.26 24.07 -8.19
N TYR A 56 1.95 23.77 -8.27
CA TYR A 56 0.95 24.72 -8.77
C TYR A 56 0.74 25.90 -7.83
N ILE A 57 0.83 25.67 -6.52
CA ILE A 57 0.75 26.71 -5.50
C ILE A 57 2.00 27.60 -5.54
N ASP A 58 3.18 27.00 -5.67
CA ASP A 58 4.45 27.71 -5.66
C ASP A 58 4.71 28.49 -6.97
N PHE A 59 4.19 28.00 -8.10
CA PHE A 59 4.43 28.56 -9.45
C PHE A 59 3.14 28.73 -10.26
N PRO A 60 2.22 29.64 -9.86
CA PRO A 60 0.89 29.75 -10.46
C PRO A 60 0.87 30.24 -11.92
N GLU A 61 1.97 30.81 -12.42
CA GLU A 61 2.10 31.31 -13.80
C GLU A 61 2.86 30.33 -14.72
N GLU A 62 3.46 29.26 -14.17
CA GLU A 62 4.22 28.28 -14.96
C GLU A 62 3.34 27.08 -15.36
N GLU A 63 3.48 26.60 -16.59
CA GLU A 63 2.92 25.30 -16.98
C GLU A 63 3.75 24.19 -16.34
N ILE A 64 3.12 23.41 -15.45
CA ILE A 64 3.78 22.31 -14.76
C ILE A 64 3.71 21.06 -15.66
N PRO A 65 4.87 20.48 -16.02
CA PRO A 65 4.90 19.27 -16.84
C PRO A 65 4.38 18.04 -16.08
N ASP A 66 3.85 17.07 -16.85
CA ASP A 66 3.33 15.78 -16.38
C ASP A 66 4.42 14.85 -15.79
#